data_AF-A0A0F2T3H6-F1
#
_entry.id   AF-A0A0F2T3H6-F1
#
_cell.length_a   1.000
_cell.length_b   1.000
_cell.length_c   1.000
_cell.angle_alpha   90.00
_cell.angle_beta   90.00
_cell.angle_gamma   90.00
#
_symmetry.space_group_name_H-M   'P 1'
#
loop_
_entity.id
_entity.type
_entity.pdbx_description
1 polymer ?
#
loop_
_entity_poly.entity_id
_entity_poly.type
_entity_poly.pdbx_seq_one_letter_code
_entity_poly.pdbx_strand_id
1 'polypeptide(L)'
;STMTGGTSLRLDAVDPDGTPVVSARSLIVRPVQQAALDGTQRGRQNALFRLDWAAVAAERSAAPLDLALLGAGRAHPDLAALEQALAEGAEAPQAVVATIDSPADAADPAEAARVTAVRALELVQRWLASERLGDARLVVATRGAVAVGEESPDVAQSPVWGLVHSAQSEHPGRFVLVDVDGSDGDGEPDWNAALATDEPQLAVRKGELLAPRLMRAETAAPGAGWSPNPDGTVLITGGTGGLGARFAKHLAERHGTRHLLLVSRRGPAAEGVAELV
;
A
#
# COMPACT_ATOMS: atom_id res chain seq x y z
N SER A 1 -36.96 25.47 12.88
CA SER A 1 -37.70 25.04 11.67
C SER A 1 -39.18 25.09 11.98
N THR A 2 -39.96 25.70 11.09
CA THR A 2 -41.42 25.82 11.27
C THR A 2 -42.08 25.12 10.10
N MET A 3 -42.92 24.13 10.38
CA MET A 3 -43.62 23.35 9.35
C MET A 3 -44.66 24.23 8.66
N THR A 4 -44.61 24.33 7.34
CA THR A 4 -45.61 25.01 6.52
C THR A 4 -46.18 24.00 5.54
N GLY A 5 -47.17 23.19 5.97
CA GLY A 5 -47.81 22.18 5.13
C GLY A 5 -46.94 20.94 4.82
N GLY A 6 -47.58 19.81 4.52
CA GLY A 6 -47.07 18.43 4.69
C GLY A 6 -45.81 17.96 3.96
N THR A 7 -45.11 18.79 3.17
CA THR A 7 -43.84 18.39 2.49
C THR A 7 -42.84 19.54 2.30
N SER A 8 -43.06 20.71 2.93
CA SER A 8 -42.17 21.87 2.83
C SER A 8 -41.58 22.28 4.17
N LEU A 9 -40.26 22.42 4.20
CA LEU A 9 -39.48 22.87 5.36
C LEU A 9 -38.86 24.24 5.06
N ARG A 10 -38.92 25.15 6.03
CA ARG A 10 -38.10 26.37 6.04
C ARG A 10 -36.87 26.14 6.91
N LEU A 11 -35.69 26.46 6.38
CA LEU A 11 -34.42 26.34 7.09
C LEU A 11 -33.76 27.71 7.19
N ASP A 12 -33.48 28.12 8.42
CA ASP A 12 -32.71 29.31 8.75
C ASP A 12 -31.54 28.85 9.64
N ALA A 13 -30.32 29.22 9.28
CA ALA A 13 -29.10 28.92 10.03
C ALA A 13 -28.40 30.23 10.40
N VAL A 14 -27.90 30.28 11.64
CA VAL A 14 -27.15 31.41 12.20
C VAL A 14 -25.77 30.93 12.65
N ASP A 15 -24.79 31.83 12.69
CA ASP A 15 -23.49 31.58 13.30
C ASP A 15 -23.57 31.58 14.86
N PRO A 16 -22.47 31.29 15.58
CA PRO A 16 -22.45 31.31 17.04
C PRO A 16 -22.78 32.67 17.67
N ASP A 17 -22.61 33.77 16.91
CA ASP A 17 -22.90 35.14 17.33
C ASP A 17 -24.33 35.57 17.00
N GLY A 18 -25.14 34.67 16.41
CA GLY A 18 -26.56 34.88 16.09
C GLY A 18 -26.81 35.55 14.73
N THR A 19 -25.77 35.74 13.90
CA THR A 19 -25.90 36.35 12.58
C THR A 19 -26.40 35.30 11.57
N PRO A 20 -27.45 35.59 10.78
CA PRO A 20 -27.94 34.65 9.77
C PRO A 20 -26.89 34.36 8.69
N VAL A 21 -26.53 33.09 8.52
CA VAL A 21 -25.57 32.63 7.50
C VAL A 21 -26.26 32.04 6.28
N VAL A 22 -27.43 31.41 6.45
CA VAL A 22 -28.21 30.83 5.35
C VAL A 22 -29.72 30.89 5.68
N SER A 23 -30.53 31.27 4.69
CA SER A 23 -31.99 31.13 4.75
C SER A 23 -32.51 30.51 3.45
N ALA A 24 -33.26 29.41 3.59
CA ALA A 24 -33.98 28.76 2.51
C ALA A 24 -35.48 28.83 2.80
N ARG A 25 -36.21 29.60 1.97
CA ARG A 25 -37.65 29.87 2.18
C ARG A 25 -38.55 28.66 1.96
N SER A 26 -38.13 27.68 1.16
CA SER A 26 -38.86 26.43 0.96
C SER A 26 -37.90 25.33 0.49
N LEU A 27 -37.82 24.24 1.24
CA LEU A 27 -37.19 22.98 0.89
C LEU A 27 -38.29 21.95 0.66
N ILE A 28 -38.40 21.47 -0.57
CA ILE A 28 -39.32 20.38 -0.93
C ILE A 28 -38.55 19.07 -0.80
N VAL A 29 -38.90 18.27 0.20
CA VAL A 29 -38.27 16.96 0.42
C VAL A 29 -39.09 15.91 -0.33
N ARG A 30 -38.48 15.27 -1.34
CA ARG A 30 -39.12 14.16 -2.06
C ARG A 30 -38.87 12.86 -1.29
N PRO A 31 -39.90 12.02 -1.05
CA PRO A 31 -39.70 10.69 -0.48
C PRO A 31 -38.83 9.86 -1.43
N VAL A 32 -37.69 9.38 -0.93
CA VAL A 32 -36.86 8.42 -1.67
C VAL A 32 -37.50 7.05 -1.54
N GLN A 33 -37.80 6.40 -2.68
CA GLN A 33 -38.30 5.03 -2.69
C GLN A 33 -37.21 4.08 -2.18
N GLN A 34 -37.53 3.23 -1.19
CA GLN A 34 -36.57 2.29 -0.59
C GLN A 34 -35.88 1.38 -1.63
N ALA A 35 -36.56 1.01 -2.72
CA ALA A 35 -35.98 0.22 -3.81
C ALA A 35 -34.80 0.91 -4.53
N ALA A 36 -34.76 2.24 -4.57
CA ALA A 36 -33.63 2.98 -5.13
C ALA A 36 -32.41 2.95 -4.19
N LEU A 37 -32.64 2.87 -2.87
CA LEU A 37 -31.58 2.72 -1.88
C LEU A 37 -30.96 1.31 -1.94
N ASP A 38 -31.77 0.28 -2.14
CA ASP A 38 -31.29 -1.11 -2.29
C ASP A 38 -30.38 -1.29 -3.52
N GLY A 39 -30.71 -0.63 -4.64
CA GLY A 39 -29.86 -0.60 -5.83
C GLY A 39 -28.51 0.07 -5.60
N THR A 40 -28.50 1.21 -4.90
CA THR A 40 -27.24 1.88 -4.49
C THR A 40 -26.46 1.10 -3.42
N GLN A 41 -27.13 0.34 -2.55
CA GLN A 41 -26.46 -0.52 -1.57
C GLN A 41 -25.78 -1.72 -2.23
N ARG A 42 -26.40 -2.36 -3.23
CA ARG A 42 -25.72 -3.40 -4.04
C ARG A 42 -24.52 -2.84 -4.80
N GLY A 43 -24.64 -1.62 -5.34
CA GLY A 43 -23.50 -0.93 -5.96
C GLY A 43 -22.35 -0.60 -4.98
N ARG A 44 -22.68 -0.29 -3.73
CA ARG A 44 -21.69 -0.10 -2.63
C ARG A 44 -21.11 -1.40 -2.09
N GLN A 45 -21.82 -2.52 -2.21
CA GLN A 45 -21.30 -3.87 -1.89
C GLN A 45 -20.22 -4.32 -2.88
N ASN A 46 -20.13 -3.67 -4.06
CA ASN A 46 -19.09 -3.86 -5.08
C ASN A 46 -17.98 -2.79 -5.01
N ALA A 47 -17.63 -2.32 -3.81
CA ALA A 47 -16.60 -1.30 -3.58
C ALA A 47 -15.21 -1.89 -3.27
N LEU A 48 -14.99 -3.17 -3.54
CA LEU A 48 -13.67 -3.78 -3.39
C LEU A 48 -12.80 -3.38 -4.57
N PHE A 49 -11.59 -2.94 -4.26
CA PHE A 49 -10.55 -2.66 -5.25
C PHE A 49 -9.42 -3.68 -5.07
N ARG A 50 -8.82 -4.08 -6.18
CA ARG A 50 -7.59 -4.84 -6.22
C ARG A 50 -6.49 -4.01 -6.86
N LEU A 51 -5.25 -4.25 -6.45
CA LEU A 51 -4.09 -3.74 -7.15
C LEU A 51 -3.93 -4.52 -8.45
N ASP A 52 -3.64 -3.82 -9.53
CA ASP A 52 -3.21 -4.39 -10.79
C ASP A 52 -2.00 -3.63 -11.34
N TRP A 53 -1.17 -4.30 -12.13
CA TRP A 53 0.05 -3.73 -12.69
C TRP A 53 -0.15 -3.45 -14.17
N ALA A 54 -0.32 -2.18 -14.52
CA ALA A 54 -0.64 -1.75 -15.87
C ALA A 54 0.62 -1.30 -16.62
N ALA A 55 0.75 -1.67 -17.89
CA ALA A 55 1.86 -1.24 -18.73
C ALA A 55 1.91 0.29 -18.86
N VAL A 56 3.11 0.85 -18.72
CA VAL A 56 3.39 2.27 -18.89
C VAL A 56 4.52 2.45 -19.91
N ALA A 57 4.44 3.52 -20.69
CA ALA A 57 5.49 3.86 -21.65
C ALA A 57 6.43 4.88 -21.02
N ALA A 58 7.73 4.68 -21.16
CA ALA A 58 8.71 5.71 -20.88
C ALA A 58 8.55 6.86 -21.88
N GLU A 59 8.48 8.10 -21.39
CA GLU A 59 8.63 9.24 -22.26
C GLU A 59 10.06 9.22 -22.84
N ARG A 60 10.18 9.40 -24.16
CA ARG A 60 11.50 9.49 -24.79
C ARG A 60 12.15 10.81 -24.38
N SER A 61 12.94 10.79 -23.32
CA SER A 61 13.87 11.89 -23.01
C SER A 61 14.92 11.99 -24.12
N ALA A 62 15.28 13.22 -24.50
CA ALA A 62 16.32 13.49 -25.49
C ALA A 62 17.75 13.30 -24.94
N ALA A 63 17.92 13.31 -23.61
CA ALA A 63 19.21 13.12 -22.93
C ALA A 63 19.10 12.09 -21.79
N PRO A 64 20.10 11.22 -21.59
CA PRO A 64 20.18 10.33 -20.43
C PRO A 64 20.23 11.12 -19.12
N LEU A 65 19.61 10.56 -18.08
CA LEU A 65 19.75 11.04 -16.71
C LEU A 65 21.18 10.76 -16.20
N ASP A 66 21.68 11.67 -15.36
CA ASP A 66 22.89 11.39 -14.59
C ASP A 66 22.55 10.50 -13.39
N LEU A 67 23.01 9.25 -13.45
CA LEU A 67 22.64 8.17 -12.52
C LEU A 67 23.88 7.60 -11.84
N ALA A 68 23.83 7.49 -10.51
CA ALA A 68 24.80 6.70 -9.75
C ALA A 68 24.18 5.37 -9.31
N LEU A 69 24.89 4.27 -9.52
CA LEU A 69 24.43 2.93 -9.13
C LEU A 69 25.27 2.42 -7.98
N LEU A 70 24.62 2.11 -6.86
CA LEU A 70 25.26 1.53 -5.68
C LEU A 70 25.37 0.01 -5.81
N GLY A 71 26.51 -0.54 -5.42
CA GLY A 71 26.68 -1.98 -5.29
C GLY A 71 28.12 -2.47 -5.44
N ALA A 72 28.38 -3.68 -4.96
CA ALA A 72 29.70 -4.29 -5.03
C ALA A 72 30.23 -4.34 -6.47
N GLY A 73 31.50 -3.94 -6.66
CA GLY A 73 32.14 -3.91 -7.99
C GLY A 73 31.75 -2.72 -8.86
N ARG A 74 30.90 -1.80 -8.39
CA ARG A 74 30.60 -0.53 -9.05
C ARG A 74 31.51 0.58 -8.53
N ALA A 75 31.45 1.75 -9.17
CA ALA A 75 32.20 2.94 -8.76
C ALA A 75 31.89 3.35 -7.31
N HIS A 76 30.64 3.18 -6.88
CA HIS A 76 30.20 3.43 -5.51
C HIS A 76 29.68 2.12 -4.90
N PRO A 77 30.45 1.43 -4.04
CA PRO A 77 30.01 0.19 -3.42
C PRO A 77 28.81 0.36 -2.49
N ASP A 78 28.68 1.53 -1.86
CA ASP A 78 27.58 1.90 -0.97
C ASP A 78 27.35 3.42 -0.97
N LEU A 79 26.33 3.86 -0.21
CA LEU A 79 26.00 5.28 -0.09
C LEU A 79 27.12 6.07 0.59
N ALA A 80 27.89 5.47 1.49
CA ALA A 80 28.98 6.15 2.19
C ALA A 80 30.11 6.53 1.22
N ALA A 81 30.46 5.64 0.30
CA ALA A 81 31.45 5.90 -0.75
C ALA A 81 30.99 6.99 -1.72
N LEU A 82 29.70 7.02 -2.07
CA LEU A 82 29.14 8.12 -2.88
C LEU A 82 29.23 9.46 -2.13
N GLU A 83 28.81 9.50 -0.86
CA GLU A 83 28.90 10.72 -0.05
C GLU A 83 30.33 11.24 0.10
N GLN A 84 31.31 10.34 0.21
CA GLN A 84 32.72 10.68 0.24
C GLN A 84 33.18 11.32 -1.07
N ALA A 85 32.80 10.75 -2.22
CA ALA A 85 33.13 11.32 -3.53
C ALA A 85 32.52 12.72 -3.71
N LEU A 86 31.28 12.94 -3.26
CA LEU A 86 30.65 14.27 -3.27
C LEU A 86 31.37 15.24 -2.34
N ALA A 87 31.88 14.79 -1.19
CA ALA A 87 32.68 15.61 -0.30
C ALA A 87 34.04 16.00 -0.91
N GLU A 88 34.58 15.17 -1.81
CA GLU A 88 35.81 15.41 -2.57
C GLU A 88 35.59 16.26 -3.84
N GLY A 89 34.36 16.67 -4.11
CA GLY A 89 34.01 17.61 -5.19
C GLY A 89 33.40 16.98 -6.43
N ALA A 90 32.99 15.71 -6.38
CA ALA A 90 32.16 15.14 -7.44
C ALA A 90 30.80 15.86 -7.54
N GLU A 91 30.24 15.93 -8.74
CA GLU A 91 28.89 16.47 -8.94
C GLU A 91 27.83 15.51 -8.40
N ALA A 92 26.74 16.07 -7.86
CA ALA A 92 25.64 15.28 -7.32
C ALA A 92 24.80 14.68 -8.47
N PRO A 93 24.56 13.35 -8.48
CA PRO A 93 23.76 12.73 -9.52
C PRO A 93 22.28 13.14 -9.39
N GLN A 94 21.53 13.08 -10.49
CA GLN A 94 20.10 13.36 -10.48
C GLN A 94 19.30 12.25 -9.77
N ALA A 95 19.77 11.01 -9.86
CA ALA A 95 19.21 9.90 -9.09
C ALA A 95 20.27 8.86 -8.72
N VAL A 96 20.02 8.19 -7.60
CA VAL A 96 20.88 7.13 -7.06
C VAL A 96 20.07 5.84 -6.99
N VAL A 97 20.56 4.78 -7.63
CA VAL A 97 19.93 3.46 -7.62
C VAL A 97 20.59 2.60 -6.56
N ALA A 98 19.79 2.12 -5.60
CA ALA A 98 20.22 1.21 -4.56
C ALA A 98 19.37 -0.06 -4.61
N THR A 99 19.99 -1.20 -4.96
CA THR A 99 19.31 -2.50 -4.90
C THR A 99 19.40 -3.06 -3.50
N ILE A 100 18.26 -3.41 -2.92
CA ILE A 100 18.16 -4.11 -1.66
C ILE A 100 18.02 -5.60 -1.96
N ASP A 101 19.06 -6.37 -1.65
CA ASP A 101 19.05 -7.82 -1.80
C ASP A 101 18.60 -8.50 -0.51
N SER A 102 17.71 -9.48 -0.64
CA SER A 102 17.36 -10.40 0.44
C SER A 102 18.52 -11.40 0.67
N PRO A 103 18.75 -11.87 1.91
CA PRO A 103 19.79 -12.86 2.17
C PRO A 103 19.47 -14.20 1.48
N ALA A 104 20.32 -14.64 0.54
CA ALA A 104 20.07 -15.82 -0.30
C ALA A 104 19.94 -17.15 0.49
N ASP A 105 20.61 -17.27 1.64
CA ASP A 105 20.67 -18.51 2.43
C ASP A 105 19.85 -18.45 3.73
N ALA A 106 18.92 -17.50 3.85
CA ALA A 106 18.11 -17.41 5.06
C ALA A 106 17.15 -18.59 5.18
N ALA A 107 17.41 -19.46 6.16
CA ALA A 107 16.55 -20.60 6.48
C ALA A 107 15.15 -20.18 7.00
N ASP A 108 15.03 -18.97 7.53
CA ASP A 108 13.78 -18.39 8.03
C ASP A 108 13.39 -17.14 7.22
N PRO A 109 12.30 -17.21 6.43
CA PRO A 109 11.79 -16.06 5.67
C PRO A 109 11.45 -14.85 6.55
N ALA A 110 11.04 -15.05 7.80
CA ALA A 110 10.73 -13.94 8.71
C ALA A 110 11.99 -13.18 9.14
N GLU A 111 13.08 -13.90 9.38
CA GLU A 111 14.38 -13.29 9.67
C GLU A 111 14.92 -12.56 8.44
N ALA A 112 14.81 -13.17 7.25
CA ALA A 112 15.18 -12.55 5.99
C ALA A 112 14.42 -11.23 5.77
N ALA A 113 13.11 -11.25 5.98
CA ALA A 113 12.24 -10.07 5.91
C ALA A 113 12.68 -8.97 6.87
N ARG A 114 13.01 -9.34 8.12
CA ARG A 114 13.49 -8.39 9.13
C ARG A 114 14.81 -7.75 8.75
N VAL A 115 15.80 -8.54 8.33
CA VAL A 115 17.12 -8.05 7.91
C VAL A 115 16.98 -7.10 6.71
N THR A 116 16.17 -7.47 5.73
CA THR A 116 15.91 -6.66 4.53
C THR A 116 15.23 -5.34 4.88
N ALA A 117 14.24 -5.36 5.77
CA ALA A 117 13.56 -4.16 6.27
C ALA A 117 14.53 -3.21 7.01
N VAL A 118 15.42 -3.74 7.85
CA VAL A 118 16.41 -2.95 8.59
C VAL A 118 17.39 -2.28 7.62
N ARG A 119 17.90 -3.00 6.62
CA ARG A 119 18.78 -2.43 5.59
C ARG A 119 18.11 -1.30 4.83
N ALA A 120 16.86 -1.48 4.43
CA ALA A 120 16.08 -0.43 3.76
C ALA A 120 15.86 0.78 4.67
N LEU A 121 15.55 0.56 5.95
CA LEU A 121 15.37 1.64 6.92
C LEU A 121 16.66 2.45 7.10
N GLU A 122 17.79 1.79 7.30
CA GLU A 122 19.11 2.43 7.46
C GLU A 122 19.48 3.26 6.21
N LEU A 123 19.23 2.72 5.02
CA LEU A 123 19.44 3.44 3.77
C LEU A 123 18.57 4.69 3.68
N VAL A 124 17.26 4.56 3.92
CA VAL A 124 16.31 5.68 3.86
C VAL A 124 16.67 6.75 4.88
N GLN A 125 16.99 6.37 6.12
CA GLN A 125 17.38 7.32 7.17
C GLN A 125 18.67 8.06 6.81
N ARG A 126 19.69 7.35 6.32
CA ARG A 126 20.95 7.97 5.88
C ARG A 126 20.73 8.90 4.68
N TRP A 127 19.93 8.48 3.70
CA TRP A 127 19.57 9.29 2.55
C TRP A 127 18.90 10.60 2.95
N LEU A 128 17.94 10.55 3.88
CA LEU A 128 17.23 11.73 4.37
C LEU A 128 18.13 12.65 5.21
N ALA A 129 19.15 12.11 5.86
CA ALA A 129 20.13 12.89 6.61
C ALA A 129 21.19 13.57 5.72
N SER A 130 21.28 13.22 4.43
CA SER A 130 22.32 13.71 3.53
C SER A 130 21.92 15.03 2.86
N GLU A 131 22.54 16.13 3.26
CA GLU A 131 22.27 17.46 2.67
C GLU A 131 22.75 17.55 1.20
N ARG A 132 23.86 16.88 0.86
CA ARG A 132 24.46 16.91 -0.48
C ARG A 132 23.61 16.21 -1.54
N LEU A 133 22.70 15.34 -1.11
CA LEU A 133 21.79 14.59 -1.97
C LEU A 133 20.34 15.11 -1.84
N GLY A 134 20.15 16.31 -1.30
CA GLY A 134 18.84 16.89 -1.03
C GLY A 134 17.94 17.04 -2.26
N ASP A 135 18.55 17.30 -3.42
CA ASP A 135 17.86 17.49 -4.70
C ASP A 135 17.82 16.20 -5.56
N ALA A 136 18.55 15.17 -5.16
CA ALA A 136 18.58 13.88 -5.86
C ALA A 136 17.38 13.01 -5.46
N ARG A 137 17.03 12.04 -6.32
CA ARG A 137 16.04 11.00 -6.01
C ARG A 137 16.73 9.69 -5.64
N LEU A 138 16.25 9.02 -4.59
CA LEU A 138 16.67 7.64 -4.29
C LEU A 138 15.74 6.66 -4.98
N VAL A 139 16.30 5.80 -5.83
CA VAL A 139 15.61 4.66 -6.41
C VAL A 139 15.92 3.45 -5.54
N VAL A 140 14.92 2.97 -4.81
CA VAL A 140 15.02 1.74 -4.02
C VAL A 140 14.56 0.59 -4.90
N ALA A 141 15.50 -0.23 -5.31
CA ALA A 141 15.25 -1.37 -6.18
C ALA A 141 15.16 -2.67 -5.37
N THR A 142 14.19 -3.52 -5.69
CA THR A 142 14.02 -4.86 -5.13
C THR A 142 13.91 -5.90 -6.24
N ARG A 143 14.00 -7.19 -5.90
CA ARG A 143 13.87 -8.30 -6.86
C ARG A 143 12.70 -9.18 -6.45
N GLY A 144 11.67 -9.26 -7.29
CA GLY A 144 10.48 -10.08 -7.05
C GLY A 144 9.72 -9.77 -5.75
N ALA A 145 9.83 -8.57 -5.19
CA ALA A 145 9.17 -8.17 -3.94
C ALA A 145 7.65 -8.04 -4.06
N VAL A 146 7.17 -7.86 -5.29
CA VAL A 146 5.75 -7.71 -5.63
C VAL A 146 5.34 -8.77 -6.65
N ALA A 147 4.07 -9.18 -6.57
CA ALA A 147 3.47 -10.05 -7.56
C ALA A 147 2.91 -9.23 -8.72
N VAL A 148 3.35 -9.51 -9.95
CA VAL A 148 2.70 -9.07 -11.18
C VAL A 148 1.89 -10.24 -11.73
N GLY A 149 0.58 -10.07 -11.89
CA GLY A 149 -0.30 -11.16 -12.33
C GLY A 149 -0.37 -12.29 -11.30
N GLU A 150 -0.05 -13.51 -11.72
CA GLU A 150 -0.13 -14.74 -10.91
C GLU A 150 1.21 -15.12 -10.25
N GLU A 151 2.19 -14.23 -10.27
CA GLU A 151 3.48 -14.42 -9.61
C GLU A 151 3.33 -14.56 -8.09
N SER A 152 4.26 -15.30 -7.47
CA SER A 152 4.41 -15.29 -6.02
C SER A 152 5.57 -14.36 -5.65
N PRO A 153 5.36 -13.39 -4.74
CA PRO A 153 6.42 -12.47 -4.36
C PRO A 153 7.43 -13.15 -3.42
N ASP A 154 8.68 -12.69 -3.45
CA ASP A 154 9.64 -12.92 -2.37
C ASP A 154 9.19 -12.11 -1.14
N VAL A 155 8.58 -12.81 -0.19
CA VAL A 155 8.09 -12.24 1.06
C VAL A 155 9.20 -11.63 1.92
N ALA A 156 10.47 -12.00 1.70
CA ALA A 156 11.60 -11.36 2.38
C ALA A 156 11.84 -9.93 1.89
N GLN A 157 11.46 -9.61 0.66
CA GLN A 157 11.63 -8.29 0.04
C GLN A 157 10.43 -7.36 0.26
N SER A 158 9.21 -7.91 0.42
CA SER A 158 7.98 -7.14 0.55
C SER A 158 7.96 -6.04 1.64
N PRO A 159 8.63 -6.18 2.82
CA PRO A 159 8.69 -5.11 3.81
C PRO A 159 9.30 -3.80 3.30
N VAL A 160 10.23 -3.87 2.34
CA VAL A 160 10.88 -2.69 1.73
C VAL A 160 9.83 -1.79 1.07
N TRP A 161 8.86 -2.38 0.38
CA TRP A 161 7.79 -1.66 -0.29
C TRP A 161 6.88 -0.92 0.69
N GLY A 162 6.47 -1.56 1.79
CA GLY A 162 5.66 -0.92 2.82
C GLY A 162 6.39 0.22 3.52
N LEU A 163 7.67 0.01 3.86
CA LEU A 163 8.58 1.00 4.46
C LEU A 163 8.71 2.24 3.55
N VAL A 164 9.14 2.04 2.31
CA VAL A 164 9.46 3.15 1.40
C VAL A 164 8.20 3.86 0.91
N HIS A 165 7.06 3.15 0.78
CA HIS A 165 5.77 3.79 0.51
C HIS A 165 5.36 4.77 1.62
N SER A 166 5.65 4.48 2.89
CA SER A 166 5.48 5.45 3.98
C SER A 166 6.38 6.66 3.78
N ALA A 167 7.67 6.43 3.48
CA ALA A 167 8.63 7.50 3.23
C ALA A 167 8.26 8.37 2.02
N GLN A 168 7.67 7.80 0.96
CA GLN A 168 7.13 8.52 -0.19
C GLN A 168 6.00 9.49 0.20
N SER A 169 5.15 9.08 1.13
CA SER A 169 4.04 9.92 1.61
C SER A 169 4.54 11.10 2.46
N GLU A 170 5.62 10.89 3.22
CA GLU A 170 6.24 11.91 4.08
C GLU A 170 7.17 12.85 3.29
N HIS A 171 7.82 12.35 2.23
CA HIS A 171 8.76 13.08 1.38
C HIS A 171 8.44 12.91 -0.11
N PRO A 172 7.39 13.59 -0.63
CA PRO A 172 6.98 13.46 -2.03
C PRO A 172 8.11 13.77 -3.01
N GLY A 173 8.26 12.93 -4.05
CA GLY A 173 9.25 13.10 -5.12
C GLY A 173 10.68 12.69 -4.77
N ARG A 174 10.99 12.36 -3.50
CA ARG A 174 12.34 11.98 -3.06
C ARG A 174 12.71 10.52 -3.31
N PHE A 175 11.71 9.66 -3.50
CA PHE A 175 11.88 8.21 -3.61
C PHE A 175 11.11 7.62 -4.79
N VAL A 176 11.74 6.68 -5.48
CA VAL A 176 11.11 5.81 -6.50
C VAL A 176 11.32 4.36 -6.08
N LEU A 177 10.26 3.55 -6.10
CA LEU A 177 10.33 2.10 -5.87
C LEU A 177 10.34 1.38 -7.21
N VAL A 178 11.27 0.45 -7.42
CA VAL A 178 11.34 -0.36 -8.64
C VAL A 178 11.55 -1.81 -8.26
N ASP A 179 10.62 -2.69 -8.60
CA ASP A 179 10.80 -4.13 -8.44
C ASP A 179 11.18 -4.75 -9.77
N VAL A 180 12.34 -5.37 -9.86
CA VAL A 180 12.80 -6.03 -11.09
C VAL A 180 12.52 -7.53 -11.04
N ASP A 181 12.67 -8.20 -12.18
CA ASP A 181 12.62 -9.65 -12.26
C ASP A 181 13.51 -10.32 -11.19
N GLY A 182 13.05 -11.48 -10.71
CA GLY A 182 13.81 -12.33 -9.78
C GLY A 182 15.06 -12.96 -10.42
N SER A 183 15.57 -14.02 -9.80
CA SER A 183 16.79 -14.73 -10.22
C SER A 183 16.79 -15.25 -11.68
N ASP A 184 15.60 -15.32 -12.31
CA ASP A 184 15.40 -15.82 -13.67
C ASP A 184 15.42 -14.70 -14.73
N GLY A 185 15.56 -13.44 -14.31
CA GLY A 185 15.66 -12.28 -15.19
C GLY A 185 17.11 -11.95 -15.54
N ASP A 186 17.52 -12.25 -16.77
CA ASP A 186 18.88 -11.98 -17.25
C ASP A 186 19.05 -10.51 -17.67
N GLY A 187 19.16 -9.59 -16.70
CA GLY A 187 19.58 -8.21 -17.01
C GLY A 187 19.31 -7.16 -15.93
N GLU A 188 20.18 -6.15 -15.88
CA GLU A 188 19.89 -4.90 -15.20
C GLU A 188 18.85 -4.11 -16.03
N PRO A 189 17.79 -3.54 -15.42
CA PRO A 189 16.79 -2.80 -16.17
C PRO A 189 17.40 -1.56 -16.82
N ASP A 190 16.75 -1.05 -17.87
CA ASP A 190 17.05 0.28 -18.38
C ASP A 190 16.55 1.34 -17.39
N TRP A 191 17.42 1.74 -16.46
CA TRP A 191 17.13 2.74 -15.43
C TRP A 191 16.75 4.10 -16.02
N ASN A 192 17.28 4.46 -17.19
CA ASN A 192 16.91 5.72 -17.85
C ASN A 192 15.45 5.68 -18.31
N ALA A 193 15.05 4.58 -18.96
CA ALA A 193 13.67 4.39 -19.37
C ALA A 193 12.72 4.33 -18.17
N ALA A 194 13.08 3.58 -17.12
CA ALA A 194 12.25 3.46 -15.92
C ALA A 194 11.99 4.83 -15.25
N LEU A 195 13.04 5.63 -15.06
CA LEU A 195 12.96 6.92 -14.37
C LEU A 195 12.38 8.06 -15.22
N ALA A 196 12.16 7.84 -16.52
CA ALA A 196 11.50 8.77 -17.42
C ALA A 196 9.96 8.64 -17.42
N THR A 197 9.39 7.66 -16.72
CA THR A 197 7.92 7.45 -16.65
C THR A 197 7.19 8.38 -15.69
N ASP A 198 7.91 9.09 -14.82
CA ASP A 198 7.38 9.86 -13.68
C ASP A 198 6.47 9.06 -12.72
N GLU A 199 6.56 7.72 -12.75
CA GLU A 199 5.85 6.86 -11.81
C GLU A 199 6.66 6.72 -10.52
N PRO A 200 6.03 6.87 -9.33
CA PRO A 200 6.72 6.69 -8.05
C PRO A 200 7.00 5.21 -7.74
N GLN A 201 6.31 4.30 -8.42
CA GLN A 201 6.39 2.86 -8.20
C GLN A 201 6.31 2.13 -9.54
N LEU A 202 7.25 1.23 -9.78
CA LEU A 202 7.33 0.43 -10.99
C LEU A 202 7.63 -1.04 -10.67
N ALA A 203 7.13 -1.92 -11.51
CA ALA A 203 7.65 -3.27 -11.68
C ALA A 203 8.23 -3.39 -13.09
N VAL A 204 9.41 -3.97 -13.21
CA VAL A 204 10.04 -4.30 -14.49
C VAL A 204 9.99 -5.80 -14.66
N ARG A 205 9.32 -6.26 -15.71
CA ARG A 205 9.19 -7.69 -16.05
C ARG A 205 9.56 -7.92 -17.49
N LYS A 206 10.63 -8.66 -17.76
CA LYS A 206 11.18 -8.93 -19.10
C LYS A 206 11.38 -7.64 -19.93
N GLY A 207 11.79 -6.57 -19.25
CA GLY A 207 11.97 -5.23 -19.84
C GLY A 207 10.70 -4.40 -20.02
N GLU A 208 9.52 -4.93 -19.72
CA GLU A 208 8.27 -4.16 -19.68
C GLU A 208 8.15 -3.38 -18.38
N LEU A 209 7.80 -2.09 -18.49
CA LEU A 209 7.56 -1.21 -17.34
C LEU A 209 6.08 -1.23 -16.98
N LEU A 210 5.78 -1.54 -15.73
CA LEU A 210 4.43 -1.66 -15.20
C LEU A 210 4.29 -0.76 -13.98
N ALA A 211 3.16 -0.09 -13.83
CA ALA A 211 2.87 0.75 -12.67
C ALA A 211 1.61 0.26 -11.94
N PRO A 212 1.57 0.37 -10.59
CA PRO A 212 0.44 -0.10 -9.80
C PRO A 212 -0.78 0.80 -9.98
N ARG A 213 -1.96 0.19 -10.15
CA ARG A 213 -3.25 0.86 -10.30
C ARG A 213 -4.30 0.16 -9.47
N LEU A 214 -5.23 0.92 -8.88
CA LEU A 214 -6.39 0.35 -8.21
C LEU A 214 -7.50 0.13 -9.23
N MET A 215 -7.90 -1.13 -9.43
CA MET A 215 -9.03 -1.51 -10.26
C MET A 215 -10.14 -2.12 -9.43
N ARG A 216 -11.38 -2.02 -9.89
CA ARG A 216 -12.50 -2.68 -9.20
C ARG A 216 -12.29 -4.19 -9.23
N ALA A 217 -12.42 -4.83 -8.07
CA ALA A 217 -12.41 -6.26 -7.97
C ALA A 217 -13.71 -6.81 -8.58
N GLU A 218 -13.58 -7.85 -9.41
CA GLU A 218 -14.74 -8.59 -9.88
C GLU A 218 -15.38 -9.31 -8.69
N THR A 219 -16.71 -9.23 -8.60
CA THR A 219 -17.44 -9.93 -7.55
C THR A 219 -17.48 -11.40 -7.89
N ALA A 220 -17.02 -12.25 -6.96
CA ALA A 220 -17.14 -13.70 -7.10
C ALA A 220 -18.60 -14.09 -7.36
N ALA A 221 -18.81 -15.09 -8.21
CA ALA A 221 -20.15 -15.59 -8.52
C ALA A 221 -20.87 -16.04 -7.22
N PRO A 222 -22.20 -15.85 -7.12
CA PRO A 222 -22.97 -16.33 -5.96
C PRO A 222 -22.73 -17.83 -5.74
N GLY A 223 -22.28 -18.20 -4.54
CA GLY A 223 -21.98 -19.60 -4.19
C GLY A 223 -20.51 -20.03 -4.36
N ALA A 224 -19.65 -19.18 -4.94
CA ALA A 224 -18.19 -19.40 -4.97
C ALA A 224 -17.48 -18.95 -3.66
N GLY A 225 -18.27 -18.66 -2.62
CA GLY A 225 -17.75 -18.20 -1.34
C GLY A 225 -17.08 -19.30 -0.55
N TRP A 226 -16.02 -18.94 0.19
CA TRP A 226 -15.40 -19.83 1.17
C TRP A 226 -16.43 -20.27 2.23
N SER A 227 -16.50 -21.58 2.47
CA SER A 227 -17.29 -22.17 3.56
C SER A 227 -16.35 -22.88 4.52
N PRO A 228 -16.24 -22.46 5.80
CA PRO A 228 -15.45 -23.18 6.77
C PRO A 228 -16.04 -24.58 7.01
N ASN A 229 -15.16 -25.54 7.30
CA ASN A 229 -15.58 -26.85 7.78
C ASN A 229 -16.32 -26.68 9.12
N PRO A 230 -17.61 -27.06 9.24
CA PRO A 230 -18.39 -26.87 10.46
C PRO A 230 -17.86 -27.63 11.67
N ASP A 231 -17.15 -28.74 11.43
CA ASP A 231 -16.50 -29.55 12.47
C ASP A 231 -15.02 -29.19 12.67
N GLY A 232 -14.50 -28.25 11.87
CA GLY A 232 -13.12 -27.76 11.98
C GLY A 232 -12.99 -26.57 12.93
N THR A 233 -11.77 -26.34 13.41
CA THR A 233 -11.45 -25.17 14.26
C THR A 233 -10.89 -24.02 13.41
N VAL A 234 -11.47 -22.83 13.53
CA VAL A 234 -10.94 -21.61 12.93
C VAL A 234 -10.10 -20.85 13.96
N LEU A 235 -8.80 -20.68 13.67
CA LEU A 235 -7.86 -19.90 14.46
C LEU A 235 -7.90 -18.42 14.03
N ILE A 236 -8.06 -17.51 15.00
CA ILE A 236 -8.04 -16.06 14.77
C ILE A 236 -6.97 -15.43 15.66
N THR A 237 -5.87 -14.96 15.05
CA THR A 237 -4.85 -14.16 15.76
C THR A 237 -5.32 -12.71 15.90
N GLY A 238 -5.06 -12.10 17.05
CA GLY A 238 -5.74 -10.86 17.43
C GLY A 238 -7.25 -11.04 17.63
N GLY A 239 -7.71 -12.28 17.84
CA GLY A 239 -9.14 -12.64 17.85
C GLY A 239 -9.95 -11.98 18.96
N THR A 240 -9.30 -11.50 20.01
CA THR A 240 -9.93 -10.75 21.10
C THR A 240 -9.86 -9.23 20.92
N GLY A 241 -9.31 -8.74 19.81
CA GLY A 241 -9.35 -7.32 19.44
C GLY A 241 -10.68 -6.93 18.77
N GLY A 242 -10.95 -5.63 18.62
CA GLY A 242 -12.24 -5.14 18.14
C GLY A 242 -12.70 -5.71 16.78
N LEU A 243 -11.79 -5.83 15.81
CA LEU A 243 -12.11 -6.47 14.51
C LEU A 243 -12.17 -8.00 14.62
N GLY A 244 -11.22 -8.61 15.36
CA GLY A 244 -11.17 -10.07 15.54
C GLY A 244 -12.44 -10.63 16.18
N ALA A 245 -12.97 -9.94 17.20
CA ALA A 245 -14.21 -10.31 17.88
C ALA A 245 -15.43 -10.23 16.95
N ARG A 246 -15.53 -9.16 16.14
CA ARG A 246 -16.60 -9.02 15.15
C ARG A 246 -16.52 -10.08 14.07
N PHE A 247 -15.31 -10.41 13.62
CA PHE A 247 -15.10 -11.47 12.64
C PHE A 247 -15.45 -12.85 13.20
N ALA A 248 -15.05 -13.15 14.44
CA ALA A 248 -15.44 -14.38 15.14
C ALA A 248 -16.97 -14.54 15.23
N LYS A 249 -17.66 -13.47 15.65
CA LYS A 249 -19.13 -13.45 15.71
C LYS A 249 -19.76 -13.66 14.33
N HIS A 250 -19.22 -13.03 13.30
CA HIS A 250 -19.69 -13.23 11.93
C HIS A 250 -19.55 -14.69 11.47
N LEU A 251 -18.42 -15.34 11.76
CA LEU A 251 -18.21 -16.75 11.43
C LEU A 251 -19.19 -17.67 12.16
N ALA A 252 -19.45 -17.42 13.45
CA ALA A 252 -20.43 -18.18 14.22
C ALA A 252 -21.86 -17.99 13.68
N GLU A 253 -22.29 -16.74 13.47
CA GLU A 253 -23.68 -16.42 13.09
C GLU A 253 -23.99 -16.70 11.63
N ARG A 254 -23.06 -16.44 10.71
CA ARG A 254 -23.31 -16.53 9.25
C ARG A 254 -22.76 -17.79 8.61
N HIS A 255 -21.69 -18.35 9.17
CA HIS A 255 -21.04 -19.54 8.64
C HIS A 255 -21.19 -20.76 9.55
N GLY A 256 -21.87 -20.62 10.70
CA GLY A 256 -22.15 -21.72 11.62
C GLY A 256 -20.90 -22.35 12.24
N THR A 257 -19.78 -21.63 12.26
CA THR A 257 -18.52 -22.13 12.84
C THR A 257 -18.70 -22.36 14.34
N ARG A 258 -18.48 -23.60 14.79
CA ARG A 258 -18.68 -24.01 16.19
C ARG A 258 -17.42 -23.97 17.03
N HIS A 259 -16.26 -24.09 16.39
CA HIS A 259 -14.97 -24.16 17.06
C HIS A 259 -14.11 -22.96 16.65
N LEU A 260 -14.04 -21.96 17.52
CA LEU A 260 -13.23 -20.75 17.33
C LEU A 260 -12.10 -20.71 18.36
N LEU A 261 -10.86 -20.61 17.88
CA LEU A 261 -9.69 -20.43 18.73
C LEU A 261 -9.20 -18.99 18.61
N LEU A 262 -9.49 -18.16 19.61
CA LEU A 262 -9.11 -16.75 19.63
C LEU A 262 -7.78 -16.56 20.35
N VAL A 263 -6.74 -16.17 19.60
CA VAL A 263 -5.38 -15.97 20.15
C VAL A 263 -5.06 -14.49 20.23
N SER A 264 -4.55 -14.07 21.37
CA SER A 264 -4.12 -12.69 21.63
C SER A 264 -3.12 -12.67 22.78
N ARG A 265 -2.20 -11.71 22.76
CA ARG A 265 -1.21 -11.51 23.86
C ARG A 265 -1.87 -11.31 25.22
N ARG A 266 -3.08 -10.71 25.25
CA ARG A 266 -3.85 -10.47 26.48
C ARG A 266 -4.73 -11.66 26.88
N GLY A 267 -4.92 -12.64 25.99
CA GLY A 267 -5.70 -13.85 26.26
C GLY A 267 -7.10 -13.55 26.84
N PRO A 268 -7.55 -14.32 27.85
CA PRO A 268 -8.83 -14.12 28.54
C PRO A 268 -8.97 -12.78 29.27
N ALA A 269 -7.87 -12.08 29.54
CA ALA A 269 -7.88 -10.78 30.20
C ALA A 269 -8.16 -9.62 29.24
N ALA A 270 -8.43 -9.88 27.96
CA ALA A 270 -8.87 -8.85 27.03
C ALA A 270 -10.34 -8.46 27.29
N GLU A 271 -10.62 -7.16 27.19
CA GLU A 271 -11.96 -6.61 27.35
C GLU A 271 -12.94 -7.22 26.33
N GLY A 272 -14.14 -7.60 26.78
CA GLY A 272 -15.19 -8.20 25.94
C GLY A 272 -15.06 -9.70 25.68
N VAL A 273 -14.02 -10.39 26.18
CA VAL A 273 -13.86 -11.84 25.97
C VAL A 273 -14.94 -12.67 26.65
N ALA A 274 -15.42 -12.27 27.83
CA ALA A 274 -16.49 -12.98 28.53
C ALA A 274 -17.83 -13.00 27.75
N GLU A 275 -18.00 -12.12 26.77
CA GLU A 275 -19.18 -12.07 25.90
C GLU A 275 -19.00 -12.89 24.60
N LEU A 276 -17.79 -13.39 24.34
CA LEU A 276 -17.40 -14.16 23.15
C LEU A 276 -17.24 -15.67 23.41
N VAL A 277 -17.29 -16.09 24.68
CA VAL A 277 -17.07 -17.47 25.14
C VAL A 277 -18.34 -18.02 25.77
#